data_AF-V4UT58-F1
#
_entry.id   AF-V4UT58-F1
#
_cell.length_a   1.000
_cell.length_b   1.000
_cell.length_c   1.000
_cell.angle_alpha   90.00
_cell.angle_beta   90.00
_cell.angle_gamma   90.00
#
_symmetry.space_group_name_H-M   'P 1'
#
loop_
_entity.id
_entity.type
_entity.pdbx_description
1 polymer ?
#
loop_
_entity_poly.entity_id
_entity_poly.type
_entity_poly.pdbx_seq_one_letter_code
_entity_poly.pdbx_strand_id
1 'polypeptide(L)' 'MVSSCFPSTPKKLAMTVGYFIAGAALFAVGLHLSYVNVAPQQARIKARNDFVRERLRKKSGKP' A
#
# COMPACT_ATOMS: atom_id res chain seq x y z
N MET A 1 -20.55 -6.63 37.71
CA MET A 1 -21.65 -5.95 37.00
C MET A 1 -21.13 -4.60 36.49
N VAL A 2 -20.47 -4.57 35.31
CA VAL A 2 -19.71 -3.39 34.82
C VAL A 2 -20.25 -2.84 33.48
N SER A 3 -21.46 -3.22 33.09
CA SER A 3 -22.06 -2.78 31.82
C SER A 3 -22.82 -1.45 31.92
N SER A 4 -23.00 -0.89 33.12
CA SER A 4 -23.91 0.24 33.34
C SER A 4 -23.26 1.63 33.29
N CYS A 5 -21.92 1.73 33.20
CA CYS A 5 -21.23 3.03 33.17
C CYS A 5 -21.12 3.65 31.77
N PHE A 6 -21.20 2.85 30.70
CA PHE A 6 -21.08 3.32 29.31
C PHE A 6 -22.22 2.73 28.46
N PRO A 7 -23.34 3.44 28.29
CA PRO A 7 -24.45 2.93 27.48
C PRO A 7 -23.99 2.81 26.02
N SER A 8 -23.77 1.57 25.57
CA SER A 8 -23.52 1.27 24.16
C SER A 8 -24.84 1.37 23.40
N THR A 9 -25.05 2.49 22.70
CA THR A 9 -26.25 2.66 21.88
C THR A 9 -26.04 2.01 20.51
N PRO A 10 -27.07 1.39 19.92
CA PRO A 10 -26.99 0.82 18.56
C PRO A 10 -26.47 1.84 17.53
N LYS A 11 -26.75 3.13 17.73
CA LYS A 11 -26.24 4.23 16.90
C LYS A 11 -24.72 4.36 16.96
N LYS A 12 -24.11 4.23 18.15
CA LYS A 12 -22.65 4.27 18.31
C LYS A 12 -21.97 3.09 17.59
N LEU A 13 -22.55 1.89 17.70
CA LEU A 13 -22.07 0.71 16.97
C LEU A 13 -22.16 0.92 15.46
N ALA A 14 -23.31 1.39 14.95
CA ALA A 14 -23.48 1.65 13.52
C ALA A 14 -22.49 2.69 12.99
N MET A 15 -22.23 3.75 13.74
CA MET A 15 -21.21 4.76 13.40
C MET A 15 -19.81 4.13 13.33
N THR A 16 -19.43 3.33 14.33
CA THR A 16 -18.14 2.63 14.34
C THR A 16 -17.98 1.74 13.11
N VAL A 17 -18.98 0.90 12.82
CA VAL A 17 -18.99 0.04 11.63
C VAL A 17 -18.87 0.88 10.35
N GLY A 18 -19.59 2.00 10.26
CA GLY A 18 -19.50 2.93 9.14
C GLY A 18 -18.08 3.47 8.94
N TYR A 19 -17.40 3.88 10.01
CA TYR A 19 -16.01 4.33 9.93
C TYR A 19 -15.05 3.23 9.48
N PHE A 20 -15.25 1.99 9.95
CA PHE A 20 -14.43 0.86 9.50
C PHE A 20 -14.64 0.54 8.02
N ILE A 21 -15.88 0.55 7.54
CA ILE A 21 -16.19 0.34 6.11
C ILE A 21 -15.57 1.46 5.27
N ALA A 22 -15.73 2.72 5.68
CA ALA A 22 -15.15 3.85 4.98
C ALA A 22 -13.62 3.78 4.95
N GLY A 23 -12.99 3.44 6.08
CA GLY A 23 -11.55 3.22 6.17
C GLY A 23 -11.09 2.12 5.22
N ALA A 24 -11.72 0.95 5.26
CA ALA A 24 -11.41 -0.18 4.39
C ALA A 24 -11.53 0.20 2.89
N ALA A 25 -12.56 0.97 2.53
CA ALA A 25 -12.74 1.46 1.17
C ALA A 25 -11.59 2.40 0.74
N LEU A 26 -11.20 3.35 1.59
CA LEU A 26 -10.08 4.25 1.32
C LEU A 26 -8.76 3.48 1.16
N PHE A 27 -8.50 2.49 2.02
CA PHE A 27 -7.32 1.63 1.90
C PHE A 27 -7.32 0.81 0.60
N ALA A 28 -8.44 0.22 0.22
CA ALA A 28 -8.55 -0.57 -1.00
C ALA A 28 -8.27 0.30 -2.25
N VAL A 29 -8.86 1.50 -2.31
CA VAL A 29 -8.62 2.45 -3.41
C VAL A 29 -7.16 2.91 -3.42
N GLY A 30 -6.61 3.28 -2.27
CA GLY A 30 -5.21 3.69 -2.15
C GLY A 30 -4.23 2.60 -2.57
N LEU A 31 -4.46 1.35 -2.18
CA LEU A 31 -3.67 0.19 -2.58
C LEU A 31 -3.75 -0.06 -4.09
N HIS A 32 -4.95 0.01 -4.67
CA HIS A 32 -5.12 -0.17 -6.11
C HIS A 32 -4.35 0.89 -6.91
N LEU A 33 -4.50 2.17 -6.55
CA LEU A 33 -3.77 3.26 -7.17
C LEU A 33 -2.25 3.12 -6.98
N SER A 34 -1.80 2.74 -5.78
CA SER A 34 -0.38 2.48 -5.51
C SER A 34 0.17 1.39 -6.45
N TYR A 35 -0.53 0.26 -6.56
CA TYR A 35 -0.10 -0.85 -7.41
C TYR A 35 0.04 -0.44 -8.89
N VAL A 36 -0.97 0.25 -9.44
CA VAL A 36 -0.96 0.73 -10.83
C VAL A 36 0.20 1.70 -11.09
N ASN A 37 0.54 2.55 -10.13
CA ASN A 37 1.57 3.58 -10.28
C ASN A 37 2.99 3.11 -9.92
N VAL A 38 3.14 2.05 -9.12
CA VAL A 38 4.44 1.48 -8.75
C VAL A 38 5.08 0.73 -9.91
N ALA A 39 4.31 0.00 -10.70
CA ALA A 39 4.81 -0.80 -11.83
C ALA A 39 5.69 -0.01 -12.83
N PRO A 40 5.26 1.17 -13.36
CA PRO A 40 6.10 1.95 -14.26
C PRO A 40 7.36 2.51 -13.58
N GLN A 41 7.28 2.85 -12.30
CA GLN A 41 8.46 3.34 -11.54
C GLN A 41 9.49 2.23 -11.35
N GLN A 42 9.04 1.01 -11.01
CA GLN A 42 9.89 -0.17 -10.92
C GLN A 42 10.54 -0.50 -12.27
N ALA A 43 9.81 -0.40 -13.38
CA ALA A 43 10.35 -0.65 -14.72
C ALA A 43 11.51 0.31 -15.06
N ARG A 44 11.36 1.60 -14.74
CA ARG A 44 12.41 2.61 -14.96
C ARG A 44 13.66 2.35 -14.11
N ILE A 45 13.48 2.02 -12.84
CA ILE A 45 14.58 1.70 -11.92
C ILE A 45 15.30 0.44 -12.41
N LYS A 46 14.54 -0.59 -12.81
CA LYS A 46 15.10 -1.83 -13.35
C LYS A 46 15.91 -1.58 -14.61
N ALA A 47 15.38 -0.82 -15.58
CA ALA A 47 16.11 -0.47 -16.81
C ALA A 47 17.43 0.27 -16.52
N ARG A 48 17.44 1.18 -15.54
CA ARG A 48 18.66 1.87 -15.10
C ARG A 48 19.66 0.90 -14.48
N ASN A 49 19.20 0.02 -13.60
CA ASN A 49 20.06 -0.97 -12.94
C ASN A 49 20.68 -1.94 -13.94
N ASP A 50 19.89 -2.41 -14.91
CA ASP A 50 20.35 -3.31 -15.97
C ASP A 50 21.40 -2.62 -16.84
N PHE A 51 21.17 -1.36 -17.22
CA PHE A 51 22.16 -0.55 -17.94
C PHE A 51 23.48 -0.41 -17.17
N VAL A 52 23.42 -0.05 -15.88
CA VAL A 52 24.62 0.10 -15.04
C VAL A 52 25.35 -1.24 -14.91
N ARG A 53 24.61 -2.33 -14.67
CA ARG A 53 25.19 -3.68 -14.54
C ARG A 53 25.88 -4.13 -15.82
N GLU A 54 25.27 -3.87 -16.98
CA GLU A 54 25.87 -4.18 -18.28
C GLU A 54 27.16 -3.38 -18.52
N ARG A 55 27.15 -2.08 -18.18
CA ARG A 55 28.34 -1.21 -18.27
C ARG A 55 29.45 -1.68 -17.34
N LEU A 56 29.11 -2.08 -16.11
CA LEU A 56 30.07 -2.62 -15.15
C LEU A 56 30.65 -3.96 -15.62
N ARG A 57 29.84 -4.86 -16.18
CA ARG A 57 30.31 -6.13 -16.75
C ARG A 57 31.29 -5.91 -17.91
N LYS A 58 30.95 -4.98 -18.82
CA LYS A 58 31.85 -4.57 -19.92
C LYS A 58 33.17 -4.00 -19.39
N LYS A 59 33.13 -3.25 -18.29
CA LYS A 59 34.33 -2.62 -17.69
C LYS A 59 35.18 -3.60 -16.88
N SER A 60 34.58 -4.58 -16.20
CA SER A 60 35.29 -5.49 -15.29
C SER A 60 35.98 -6.65 -16.01
N GLY A 61 35.72 -6.85 -17.31
CA GLY A 61 36.38 -7.88 -18.13
C GLY A 61 36.09 -9.32 -17.69
N LYS A 62 35.19 -9.53 -16.72
CA LYS A 62 34.76 -10.86 -16.28
C LYS A 62 33.50 -11.28 -17.07
N PRO A 63 33.45 -12.51 -17.60
CA PRO A 63 32.32 -13.01 -18.40
C PRO A 63 30.98 -12.88 -17.66
#